data_AF-A0A2S6ULM1-F1
#
_entry.id   AF-A0A2S6ULM1-F1
#
_cell.length_a   1.000
_cell.length_b   1.000
_cell.length_c   1.000
_cell.angle_alpha   90.00
_cell.angle_beta   90.00
_cell.angle_gamma   90.00
#
_symmetry.space_group_name_H-M   'P 1'
#
loop_
_entity.id
_entity.type
_entity.pdbx_description
1 polymer ?
#
loop_
_entity_poly.entity_id
_entity_poly.type
_entity_poly.pdbx_seq_one_letter_code
_entity_poly.pdbx_strand_id
1 'polypeptide(L)' 'LEGVLKMEVDWESLWKYLPENITDDFFGRSAVASTLVASLEMVKQGKLVIRQKFTFGPIYLSSKLKKTKSNKELP' A
#
# COMPACT_ATOMS: atom_id res chain seq x y z
N LEU A 1 -1.91 -29.82 16.11
CA LEU A 1 -0.79 -28.96 15.67
C LEU A 1 -1.37 -27.87 14.80
N GLU A 2 -1.16 -26.63 15.22
CA GLU A 2 -2.06 -25.50 14.97
C GLU A 2 -2.02 -24.99 13.54
N GLY A 3 -3.22 -24.74 12.97
CA GLY A 3 -3.38 -24.11 11.67
C GLY A 3 -3.02 -22.63 11.75
N VAL A 4 -1.83 -22.28 11.28
CA VAL A 4 -1.39 -20.89 11.21
C VAL A 4 -2.17 -20.19 10.10
N LEU A 5 -3.08 -19.30 10.49
CA LEU A 5 -3.78 -18.38 9.60
C LEU A 5 -2.72 -17.46 8.94
N LYS A 6 -2.33 -17.77 7.71
CA LYS A 6 -1.45 -16.92 6.91
C LYS A 6 -2.26 -15.69 6.48
N MET A 7 -2.15 -14.60 7.25
CA MET A 7 -2.65 -13.30 6.85
C MET A 7 -1.74 -12.78 5.73
N GLU A 8 -2.15 -12.94 4.48
CA GLU A 8 -1.45 -12.33 3.35
C GLU A 8 -1.78 -10.83 3.33
N VAL A 9 -0.74 -10.04 3.58
CA VAL A 9 -0.77 -8.57 3.55
C VAL A 9 -0.14 -8.17 2.23
N ASP A 10 -0.97 -7.78 1.26
CA ASP A 10 -0.51 -7.29 -0.04
C ASP A 10 0.12 -5.91 0.10
N TRP A 11 1.46 -5.89 0.09
CA TRP A 11 2.23 -4.66 0.08
C TRP A 11 2.41 -4.16 -1.35
N GLU A 12 2.00 -2.92 -1.60
CA GLU A 12 2.22 -2.25 -2.87
C GLU A 12 3.08 -1.00 -2.69
N SER A 13 3.83 -0.62 -3.73
CA SER A 13 4.61 0.60 -3.68
C SER A 13 3.73 1.84 -3.85
N LEU A 14 4.01 2.92 -3.11
CA LEU A 14 3.38 4.23 -3.29
C LEU A 14 3.46 4.70 -4.76
N TRP A 15 4.56 4.39 -5.45
CA TRP A 15 4.80 4.77 -6.85
C TRP A 15 3.75 4.21 -7.82
N LYS A 16 3.10 3.09 -7.48
CA LYS A 16 2.03 2.48 -8.30
C LYS A 16 0.77 3.34 -8.36
N TYR A 17 0.60 4.25 -7.40
CA TYR A 17 -0.55 5.15 -7.30
C TYR A 17 -0.28 6.54 -7.89
N LEU A 18 0.83 6.68 -8.60
CA LEU A 18 1.15 7.90 -9.34
C LEU A 18 0.65 7.78 -10.78
N PRO A 19 0.32 8.92 -11.43
CA PRO A 19 -0.03 8.92 -12.84
C PRO A 19 1.13 8.38 -13.68
N GLU A 20 0.81 7.53 -14.66
CA GLU A 20 1.74 7.09 -15.68
C GLU A 20 2.02 8.26 -16.64
N ASN A 21 3.25 8.39 -17.15
CA ASN A 21 3.71 9.49 -18.04
C ASN A 21 3.89 10.88 -17.41
N ILE A 22 4.57 10.95 -16.26
CA ILE A 22 5.06 12.22 -15.73
C ILE A 22 6.22 12.72 -16.59
N THR A 23 5.97 13.70 -17.46
CA THR A 23 6.98 14.33 -18.33
C THR A 23 7.53 15.63 -17.75
N ASP A 24 6.79 16.27 -16.84
CA ASP A 24 7.18 17.50 -16.16
C ASP A 24 7.64 17.22 -14.72
N ASP A 25 8.85 17.66 -14.37
CA ASP A 25 9.49 17.38 -13.08
C ASP A 25 8.75 18.06 -11.91
N PHE A 26 8.17 19.25 -12.13
CA PHE A 26 7.40 19.96 -11.10
C PHE A 26 6.07 19.27 -10.83
N PHE A 27 5.38 18.83 -11.89
CA PHE A 27 4.18 18.01 -11.79
C PHE A 27 4.47 16.69 -11.08
N GLY A 28 5.61 16.06 -11.36
CA GLY A 28 6.05 14.83 -10.71
C GLY A 28 6.19 14.95 -9.21
N ARG A 29 6.91 15.97 -8.74
CA ARG A 29 7.10 16.22 -7.30
C ARG A 29 5.77 16.51 -6.60
N SER A 30 4.90 17.28 -7.24
CA SER A 30 3.58 17.63 -6.70
C SER A 30 2.66 16.40 -6.60
N ALA A 31 2.70 15.52 -7.61
CA ALA A 31 1.96 14.26 -7.60
C ALA A 31 2.45 13.35 -6.46
N VAL A 32 3.76 13.18 -6.30
CA VAL A 32 4.34 12.40 -5.19
C VAL A 32 3.91 12.94 -3.83
N ALA A 33 4.04 14.26 -3.62
CA ALA A 33 3.65 14.90 -2.37
C ALA A 33 2.17 14.72 -2.06
N SER A 34 1.29 14.92 -3.05
CA SER A 34 -0.16 14.79 -2.90
C SER A 34 -0.58 13.36 -2.59
N THR A 35 -0.02 12.38 -3.30
CA THR A 35 -0.29 10.95 -3.07
C THR A 35 0.22 10.50 -1.71
N LEU A 36 1.38 11.02 -1.26
CA LEU A 36 1.89 10.75 0.08
C LEU A 36 0.97 11.31 1.18
N VAL A 37 0.52 12.57 1.04
CA VAL A 37 -0.40 13.20 1.99
C VAL A 37 -1.73 12.43 2.04
N ALA A 38 -2.30 12.08 0.89
CA ALA A 38 -3.52 11.27 0.83
C ALA A 38 -3.34 9.90 1.53
N SER A 39 -2.17 9.27 1.35
CA SER A 39 -1.84 8.00 2.01
C SER A 39 -1.74 8.15 3.53
N LEU A 40 -1.12 9.23 4.03
CA LEU A 40 -1.02 9.52 5.47
C LEU A 40 -2.40 9.79 6.09
N GLU A 41 -3.28 10.50 5.40
CA GLU A 41 -4.66 10.70 5.86
C GLU A 41 -5.44 9.37 5.94
N MET A 42 -5.24 8.47 4.97
CA MET A 42 -5.83 7.12 5.03
C MET A 42 -5.27 6.28 6.18
N VAL A 43 -3.98 6.42 6.50
CA VAL A 43 -3.36 5.78 7.69
C VAL A 43 -3.94 6.35 8.97
N LYS A 44 -4.11 7.68 9.06
CA LYS A 44 -4.73 8.37 10.20
C LYS A 44 -6.18 7.91 10.43
N GLN A 45 -6.90 7.59 9.35
CA GLN A 45 -8.25 7.00 9.40
C GLN A 45 -8.25 5.48 9.67
N GLY A 46 -7.08 4.85 9.80
CA GLY A 46 -6.94 3.41 10.08
C GLY A 46 -7.25 2.49 8.89
N LYS A 47 -7.35 3.04 7.67
CA LYS A 47 -7.69 2.30 6.44
C LYS A 47 -6.46 1.63 5.81
N LEU A 48 -5.30 2.27 5.94
CA LEU A 48 -4.03 1.78 5.41
C LEU A 48 -2.98 1.61 6.50
N VAL A 49 -1.93 0.86 6.16
CA VAL A 49 -0.67 0.76 6.89
C VAL A 49 0.47 1.18 5.96
N ILE A 50 1.40 1.99 6.46
CA ILE A 50 2.62 2.42 5.75
C ILE A 50 3.84 1.67 6.30
N ARG A 51 4.79 1.35 5.42
CA ARG A 51 6.11 0.83 5.79
C ARG A 51 7.22 1.48 4.95
N GLN A 52 8.24 2.03 5.62
CA GLN A 52 9.49 2.52 5.01
C GLN A 52 10.67 1.99 5.83
N LYS A 53 11.61 1.29 5.19
CA LYS A 53 12.70 0.58 5.90
C LYS A 53 13.92 1.45 6.18
N PHE A 54 14.17 2.47 5.36
CA PHE A 54 15.32 3.35 5.46
C PHE A 54 14.95 4.73 4.95
N THR A 55 15.66 5.76 5.40
CA THR A 55 15.42 7.16 5.04
C THR A 55 15.47 7.34 3.52
N PHE A 56 14.49 8.05 2.96
CA PHE A 56 14.33 8.25 1.51
C PHE A 56 14.19 6.95 0.69
N GLY A 57 13.95 5.81 1.36
CA GLY A 57 13.66 4.55 0.71
C GLY A 57 12.23 4.47 0.17
N PRO A 58 11.92 3.41 -0.59
CA PRO A 58 10.59 3.18 -1.12
C PRO A 58 9.56 3.07 0.00
N ILE A 59 8.41 3.71 -0.23
CA ILE A 59 7.27 3.68 0.67
C ILE A 59 6.32 2.59 0.17
N TYR A 60 5.93 1.70 1.08
CA TYR A 60 4.96 0.65 0.81
C TYR A 60 3.67 0.89 1.57
N LEU A 61 2.55 0.62 0.90
CA LEU A 61 1.19 0.70 1.39
C LEU A 61 0.59 -0.69 1.48
N SER A 62 -0.28 -0.92 2.46
CA SER A 62 -1.15 -2.09 2.50
C SER A 62 -2.49 -1.74 3.11
N SER A 63 -3.56 -2.37 2.61
CA SER A 63 -4.84 -2.40 3.32
C SER A 63 -4.69 -3.13 4.66
N LYS A 64 -5.40 -2.67 5.68
CA LYS A 64 -5.39 -3.31 7.00
C LYS A 64 -6.16 -4.64 6.90
N LEU A 65 -5.42 -5.75 6.82
CA LEU A 65 -5.86 -7.15 6.92
C LEU A 65 -7.16 -7.49 6.15
N LYS A 66 -7.03 -8.04 4.93
CA LYS A 66 -8.13 -8.84 4.36
C LYS A 66 -8.14 -10.20 5.05
N LYS A 67 -9.26 -10.58 5.69
CA LYS A 67 -9.55 -11.99 5.99
C LYS A 67 -9.71 -12.70 4.65
N THR A 68 -8.76 -13.58 4.28
CA THR A 68 -8.93 -14.49 3.15
C THR A 68 -10.08 -15.44 3.46
N LYS A 69 -11.21 -15.32 2.77
CA LYS A 69 -12.22 -16.38 2.73
C LYS A 69 -11.62 -17.54 1.92
N SER A 70 -11.08 -18.54 2.61
CA SER A 70 -10.85 -19.85 2.01
C SER A 70 -12.17 -20.60 2.05
N ASN A 71 -12.74 -20.92 0.89
CA ASN A 71 -13.36 -22.22 0.75
C ASN A 71 -13.11 -22.74 -0.66
N LYS A 72 -12.26 -23.76 -0.70
CA LYS A 72 -11.96 -24.62 -1.83
C LYS A 72 -13.17 -25.53 -2.00
N GLU A 73 -14.06 -25.23 -2.93
CA GLU A 73 -14.99 -26.22 -3.45
C GLU A 73 -14.21 -27.07 -4.47
N LEU A 74 -13.70 -28.21 -4.01
CA LEU A 74 -13.32 -29.32 -4.87
C LEU A 74 -14.59 -30.17 -5.09
N PRO A 75 -14.89 -30.63 -6.32
CA PRO A 75 -15.67 -31.85 -6.47
C PRO A 75 -14.90 -33.07 -5.92
#